data_AF-A0A820A1V2-F1
#
_entry.id   AF-A0A820A1V2-F1
#
_cell.length_a   1.000
_cell.length_b   1.000
_cell.length_c   1.000
_cell.angle_alpha   90.00
_cell.angle_beta   90.00
_cell.angle_gamma   90.00
#
_symmetry.space_group_name_H-M   'P 1'
#
loop_
_entity.id
_entity.type
_entity.pdbx_description
1 polymer ?
#
loop_
_entity_poly.entity_id
_entity_poly.type
_entity_poly.pdbx_seq_one_letter_code
_entity_poly.pdbx_strand_id
1 'polypeptide(L)'
;MSTIQFPSPQNHILPHQIMFTYPQNSSGKPSSLKRVMGALFGLAVGDVLGVGVGFRSGDYFGDCPVTGIKKGGTQSLNPGQWTDNTSMCLCLASSLITKKSFDPYNQMVRYKWWYKKGFLSSTGQCFNINNATHQALDEFCRRQETLKKAYHMNTDEEVDDLSLEKVRAIKKFNLKCGSTSTTGSGVLMYLAPIPLFYFRSPKDAVNYAGRSASLFQDNIKVLDACRYYAALIVAAIRGEKKERLLDNHFYEDHRSWFEAKELHPEILRIAQGSYKRPRGYEDGIRGKGYIVDTLEAALWVFCYDNNSFEKGFSDAVRLGENNDTTAIIYGQLAGAYYGYQQIPECWLRQLYASSLIACVGHWLHLFGQEQSPTEQESPKLRPIKSIPAKNHQRNHQKVNDITPVSNETQSTSKLSNYQLQIDIPYTRTPHAEIPNNHHATTTNNNQFRYPFPDSILNTDFNRYQYMERPLDHNYNGSSYYPTIYSPYRHYL
;
A
#
# COMPACT_ATOMS: atom_id res chain seq x y z
N MET A 1 -10.36 23.18 19.16
CA MET A 1 -10.97 22.25 18.18
C MET A 1 -11.45 23.09 17.00
N SER A 2 -10.72 23.08 15.90
CA SER A 2 -11.15 23.74 14.66
C SER A 2 -12.09 22.79 13.91
N THR A 3 -13.39 23.07 13.97
CA THR A 3 -14.44 22.35 13.26
C THR A 3 -14.22 22.53 11.75
N ILE A 4 -13.99 21.44 11.02
CA ILE A 4 -13.99 21.46 9.56
C ILE A 4 -15.43 21.72 9.13
N GLN A 5 -15.73 22.94 8.68
CA GLN A 5 -17.03 23.24 8.08
C GLN A 5 -17.04 22.73 6.64
N PHE A 6 -17.86 21.72 6.37
CA PHE A 6 -18.19 21.34 5.00
C PHE A 6 -19.32 22.25 4.48
N PRO A 7 -19.11 22.99 3.38
CA PRO A 7 -20.13 23.86 2.80
C PRO A 7 -21.36 23.10 2.25
N SER A 8 -22.48 23.82 2.16
CA SER A 8 -23.79 23.33 1.70
C SER A 8 -23.76 22.64 0.32
N PRO A 9 -24.58 21.60 0.08
CA PRO A 9 -24.65 20.83 -1.18
C PRO A 9 -24.95 21.64 -2.45
N GLN A 10 -25.43 22.88 -2.31
CA GLN A 10 -25.89 23.70 -3.43
C GLN A 10 -24.75 24.44 -4.15
N ASN A 11 -23.53 24.46 -3.61
CA ASN A 11 -22.38 25.03 -4.28
C ASN A 11 -21.54 23.90 -4.88
N HIS A 12 -21.36 23.94 -6.21
CA HIS A 12 -20.50 23.02 -6.97
C HIS A 12 -19.03 23.19 -6.58
N ILE A 13 -18.65 22.55 -5.48
CA ILE A 13 -17.30 22.68 -4.92
C ILE A 13 -16.43 21.57 -5.48
N LEU A 14 -15.58 21.95 -6.41
CA LEU A 14 -14.53 21.07 -6.92
C LEU A 14 -13.58 20.71 -5.76
N PRO A 15 -12.96 19.51 -5.72
CA PRO A 15 -12.06 19.09 -4.63
C PRO A 15 -10.96 20.11 -4.31
N HIS A 16 -10.52 20.89 -5.31
CA HIS A 16 -9.57 21.97 -5.09
C HIS A 16 -10.11 23.09 -4.19
N GLN A 17 -11.42 23.36 -4.19
CA GLN A 17 -12.06 24.37 -3.35
C GLN A 17 -12.15 23.94 -1.87
N ILE A 18 -12.18 22.63 -1.58
CA ILE A 18 -11.98 22.09 -0.22
C ILE A 18 -10.52 22.34 0.24
N MET A 19 -9.57 22.27 -0.70
CA MET A 19 -8.13 22.44 -0.46
C MET A 19 -7.68 23.90 -0.28
N PHE A 20 -8.47 24.90 -0.70
CA PHE A 20 -8.09 26.33 -0.67
C PHE A 20 -8.25 27.01 0.70
N THR A 21 -8.73 26.31 1.73
CA THR A 21 -8.83 26.87 3.09
C THR A 21 -7.52 26.84 3.89
N TYR A 22 -6.43 26.30 3.32
CA TYR A 22 -5.12 26.27 3.98
C TYR A 22 -4.18 27.38 3.45
N PRO A 23 -3.56 28.18 4.35
CA PRO A 23 -2.66 29.24 3.94
C PRO A 23 -1.49 28.69 3.11
N GLN A 24 -1.16 29.37 2.02
CA GLN A 24 0.01 29.08 1.21
C GLN A 24 1.27 29.27 2.07
N ASN A 25 2.16 28.29 2.04
CA ASN A 25 3.43 28.39 2.75
C ASN A 25 4.33 29.38 1.99
N SER A 26 4.94 30.34 2.70
CA SER A 26 5.76 31.42 2.12
C SER A 26 7.04 30.95 1.39
N SER A 27 7.36 29.64 1.45
CA SER A 27 8.56 29.03 0.89
C SER A 27 8.43 28.51 -0.54
N GLY A 28 7.25 28.64 -1.18
CA GLY A 28 6.98 28.09 -2.51
C GLY A 28 6.96 26.54 -2.59
N LYS A 29 7.30 25.84 -1.50
CA LYS A 29 7.24 24.38 -1.40
C LYS A 29 5.83 23.93 -0.98
N PRO A 30 5.31 22.81 -1.52
CA PRO A 30 4.01 22.29 -1.12
C PRO A 30 4.03 21.86 0.36
N SER A 31 2.94 22.15 1.07
CA SER A 31 2.71 21.69 2.44
C SER A 31 2.62 20.17 2.51
N SER A 32 2.81 19.58 3.70
CA SER A 32 2.66 18.13 3.89
C SER A 32 1.28 17.63 3.47
N LEU A 33 0.20 18.42 3.67
CA LEU A 33 -1.14 18.07 3.15
C LEU A 33 -1.17 18.01 1.62
N LYS A 34 -0.60 19.01 0.94
CA LYS A 34 -0.54 19.01 -0.54
C LYS A 34 0.29 17.85 -1.08
N ARG A 35 1.33 17.43 -0.36
CA ARG A 35 2.13 16.23 -0.67
C ARG A 35 1.34 14.94 -0.43
N VAL A 36 0.60 14.85 0.68
CA VAL A 36 -0.29 13.72 0.96
C VAL A 36 -1.33 13.55 -0.14
N MET A 37 -2.00 14.65 -0.49
CA MET A 37 -2.99 14.70 -1.56
C MET A 37 -2.36 14.40 -2.92
N GLY A 38 -1.16 14.92 -3.18
CA GLY A 38 -0.42 14.63 -4.41
C GLY A 38 -0.15 13.13 -4.57
N ALA A 39 0.26 12.43 -3.51
CA ALA A 39 0.52 11.00 -3.59
C ALA A 39 -0.74 10.17 -3.90
N LEU A 40 -1.87 10.47 -3.24
CA LEU A 40 -3.14 9.75 -3.47
C LEU A 40 -3.71 10.03 -4.85
N PHE A 41 -3.74 11.30 -5.27
CA PHE A 41 -4.23 11.67 -6.59
C PHE A 41 -3.28 11.22 -7.68
N GLY A 42 -1.96 11.25 -7.45
CA GLY A 42 -0.97 10.74 -8.39
C GLY A 42 -1.10 9.24 -8.61
N LEU A 43 -1.39 8.47 -7.56
CA LEU A 43 -1.77 7.06 -7.64
C LEU A 43 -3.03 6.88 -8.50
N ALA A 44 -4.11 7.59 -8.18
CA ALA A 44 -5.38 7.44 -8.88
C ALA A 44 -5.29 7.87 -10.36
N VAL A 45 -4.55 8.94 -10.66
CA VAL A 45 -4.23 9.33 -12.04
C VAL A 45 -3.43 8.23 -12.73
N GLY A 46 -2.40 7.68 -12.06
CA GLY A 46 -1.67 6.49 -12.48
C GLY A 46 -2.56 5.35 -12.92
N ASP A 47 -3.47 4.99 -12.04
CA ASP A 47 -4.39 3.88 -12.20
C ASP A 47 -5.32 4.08 -13.39
N VAL A 48 -5.97 5.25 -13.47
CA VAL A 48 -6.95 5.51 -14.51
C VAL A 48 -6.30 5.67 -15.88
N LEU A 49 -5.18 6.37 -15.96
CA LEU A 49 -4.47 6.55 -17.22
C LEU A 49 -3.82 5.25 -17.69
N GLY A 50 -3.29 4.42 -16.80
CA GLY A 50 -2.75 3.11 -17.13
C GLY A 50 -3.75 2.21 -17.88
N VAL A 51 -5.02 2.24 -17.45
CA VAL A 51 -6.10 1.44 -18.06
C VAL A 51 -6.60 2.01 -19.38
N GLY A 52 -6.79 3.33 -19.46
CA GLY A 52 -7.29 4.01 -20.65
C GLY A 52 -6.32 3.95 -21.84
N VAL A 53 -5.03 3.73 -21.56
CA VAL A 53 -3.93 3.70 -22.54
C VAL A 53 -3.74 2.31 -23.17
N GLY A 54 -4.22 1.24 -22.55
CA GLY A 54 -4.30 -0.12 -23.12
C GLY A 54 -3.24 -0.42 -24.20
N PHE A 55 -1.99 -0.57 -23.80
CA PHE A 55 -0.86 -1.03 -24.64
C PHE A 55 -0.55 -0.24 -25.94
N ARG A 56 -1.15 0.91 -26.24
CA ARG A 56 -0.91 1.62 -27.52
C ARG A 56 -0.16 2.93 -27.33
N SER A 57 1.11 2.94 -27.71
CA SER A 57 2.08 4.03 -27.54
C SER A 57 1.96 5.21 -28.54
N GLY A 58 0.85 5.35 -29.25
CA GLY A 58 0.80 6.16 -30.49
C GLY A 58 0.15 7.55 -30.43
N ASP A 59 -0.86 7.76 -29.58
CA ASP A 59 -1.78 8.91 -29.74
C ASP A 59 -1.65 9.94 -28.61
N TYR A 60 -0.45 10.48 -28.41
CA TYR A 60 -0.22 11.39 -27.29
C TYR A 60 0.40 12.73 -27.69
N PHE A 61 -0.14 13.77 -27.07
CA PHE A 61 0.45 15.10 -26.84
C PHE A 61 0.15 16.19 -27.88
N GLY A 62 -0.59 17.18 -27.38
CA GLY A 62 -1.06 18.48 -27.88
C GLY A 62 -1.42 19.30 -26.62
N ASP A 63 -2.36 20.25 -26.63
CA ASP A 63 -2.52 21.18 -25.48
C ASP A 63 -3.23 20.65 -24.19
N CYS A 64 -3.70 19.38 -24.12
CA CYS A 64 -3.90 18.54 -22.90
C CYS A 64 -4.41 17.09 -23.22
N PRO A 65 -3.80 16.24 -24.08
CA PRO A 65 -4.44 14.99 -24.48
C PRO A 65 -3.82 13.76 -23.78
N VAL A 66 -4.49 13.34 -22.72
CA VAL A 66 -5.03 11.97 -22.63
C VAL A 66 -6.48 12.13 -23.08
N THR A 67 -6.85 11.85 -24.34
CA THR A 67 -8.09 12.40 -24.96
C THR A 67 -9.42 11.83 -24.41
N GLY A 68 -9.73 12.20 -23.18
CA GLY A 68 -10.69 11.54 -22.31
C GLY A 68 -9.99 10.38 -21.61
N ILE A 69 -10.21 10.20 -20.31
CA ILE A 69 -10.19 8.86 -19.77
C ILE A 69 -11.25 8.13 -20.58
N LYS A 70 -10.86 7.47 -21.67
CA LYS A 70 -11.83 6.88 -22.59
C LYS A 70 -12.42 5.66 -21.92
N LYS A 71 -13.60 5.26 -22.37
CA LYS A 71 -14.05 3.90 -22.10
C LYS A 71 -12.97 2.94 -22.61
N GLY A 72 -12.41 2.14 -21.72
CA GLY A 72 -11.15 1.43 -22.01
C GLY A 72 -10.83 0.35 -20.99
N GLY A 73 -9.76 -0.40 -21.28
CA GLY A 73 -9.44 -1.65 -20.58
C GLY A 73 -10.32 -2.82 -21.00
N THR A 74 -9.90 -4.05 -20.64
CA THR A 74 -10.66 -5.29 -20.88
C THR A 74 -12.06 -5.28 -20.24
N GLN A 75 -12.29 -4.34 -19.31
CA GLN A 75 -13.42 -4.26 -18.41
C GLN A 75 -14.46 -3.20 -18.81
N SER A 76 -14.26 -2.44 -19.91
CA SER A 76 -15.21 -1.41 -20.38
C SER A 76 -15.56 -0.33 -19.35
N LEU A 77 -14.57 0.17 -18.59
CA LEU A 77 -14.77 1.19 -17.55
C LEU A 77 -15.28 2.52 -18.10
N ASN A 78 -16.11 3.25 -17.35
CA ASN A 78 -16.47 4.62 -17.71
C ASN A 78 -15.26 5.57 -17.55
N PRO A 79 -15.25 6.68 -18.28
CA PRO A 79 -14.33 7.77 -18.05
C PRO A 79 -14.16 8.12 -16.57
N GLY A 80 -12.93 8.15 -16.10
CA GLY A 80 -12.56 8.49 -14.73
C GLY A 80 -12.50 7.33 -13.73
N GLN A 81 -13.05 6.17 -14.06
CA GLN A 81 -13.09 5.04 -13.14
C GLN A 81 -11.72 4.38 -13.01
N TRP A 82 -11.25 4.31 -11.77
CA TRP A 82 -10.03 3.63 -11.34
C TRP A 82 -10.29 2.15 -11.02
N THR A 83 -9.24 1.36 -10.78
CA THR A 83 -9.31 -0.12 -10.69
C THR A 83 -9.07 -0.66 -9.27
N ASP A 84 -8.59 -1.90 -9.16
CA ASP A 84 -8.17 -2.53 -7.92
C ASP A 84 -7.10 -1.71 -7.21
N ASN A 85 -6.20 -1.03 -7.92
CA ASN A 85 -5.11 -0.26 -7.30
C ASN A 85 -5.63 0.87 -6.40
N THR A 86 -6.50 1.72 -6.93
CA THR A 86 -7.12 2.78 -6.13
C THR A 86 -8.09 2.19 -5.10
N SER A 87 -8.83 1.12 -5.43
CA SER A 87 -9.72 0.43 -4.48
C SER A 87 -8.95 -0.05 -3.24
N MET A 88 -7.82 -0.72 -3.46
CA MET A 88 -6.97 -1.24 -2.40
C MET A 88 -6.25 -0.13 -1.63
N CYS A 89 -5.85 0.96 -2.31
CA CYS A 89 -5.32 2.14 -1.64
C CYS A 89 -6.36 2.72 -0.67
N LEU A 90 -7.60 2.91 -1.12
CA LEU A 90 -8.69 3.44 -0.29
C LEU A 90 -9.08 2.48 0.84
N CYS A 91 -9.05 1.16 0.62
CA CYS A 91 -9.27 0.17 1.68
C CYS A 91 -8.19 0.23 2.78
N LEU A 92 -6.92 0.35 2.39
CA LEU A 92 -5.81 0.49 3.34
C LEU A 92 -5.92 1.80 4.13
N ALA A 93 -6.22 2.90 3.45
CA ALA A 93 -6.45 4.18 4.09
C ALA A 93 -7.64 4.13 5.06
N SER A 94 -8.75 3.51 4.67
CA SER A 94 -9.92 3.31 5.53
C SER A 94 -9.56 2.54 6.80
N SER A 95 -8.74 1.49 6.70
CA SER A 95 -8.29 0.75 7.88
C SER A 95 -7.48 1.63 8.83
N LEU A 96 -6.50 2.38 8.31
CA LEU A 96 -5.66 3.30 9.09
C LEU A 96 -6.48 4.40 9.77
N ILE A 97 -7.44 4.99 9.04
CA ILE A 97 -8.32 6.05 9.53
C ILE A 97 -9.23 5.51 10.65
N THR A 98 -9.91 4.38 10.42
CA THR A 98 -10.84 3.81 11.41
C THR A 98 -10.10 3.33 12.66
N LYS A 99 -8.95 2.67 12.51
CA LYS A 99 -8.19 2.12 13.63
C LYS A 99 -7.22 3.12 14.26
N LYS A 100 -7.03 4.30 13.63
CA LYS A 100 -6.03 5.31 13.99
C LYS A 100 -4.62 4.73 14.20
N SER A 101 -4.35 3.59 13.57
CA SER A 101 -3.16 2.77 13.76
C SER A 101 -3.10 1.68 12.69
N PHE A 102 -1.97 0.96 12.60
CA PHE A 102 -1.80 -0.15 11.69
C PHE A 102 -2.38 -1.43 12.30
N ASP A 103 -3.53 -1.85 11.78
CA ASP A 103 -4.18 -3.11 12.13
C ASP A 103 -4.20 -4.06 10.92
N PRO A 104 -3.29 -5.07 10.86
CA PRO A 104 -3.22 -5.98 9.73
C PRO A 104 -4.45 -6.87 9.57
N TYR A 105 -5.23 -7.11 10.64
CA TYR A 105 -6.47 -7.86 10.51
C TYR A 105 -7.55 -7.00 9.87
N ASN A 106 -7.73 -5.78 10.38
CA ASN A 106 -8.71 -4.86 9.81
C ASN A 106 -8.37 -4.48 8.37
N GLN A 107 -7.09 -4.37 8.02
CA GLN A 107 -6.64 -4.20 6.63
C GLN A 107 -7.16 -5.35 5.74
N MET A 108 -6.97 -6.61 6.14
CA MET A 108 -7.48 -7.77 5.40
C MET A 108 -9.00 -7.79 5.33
N VAL A 109 -9.70 -7.36 6.39
CA VAL A 109 -11.16 -7.21 6.40
C VAL A 109 -11.61 -6.16 5.38
N ARG A 110 -10.99 -4.97 5.32
CA ARG A 110 -11.34 -3.95 4.31
C ARG A 110 -11.15 -4.47 2.89
N TYR A 111 -10.06 -5.21 2.64
CA TYR A 111 -9.86 -5.85 1.34
C TYR A 111 -10.85 -6.97 1.05
N LYS A 112 -11.25 -7.76 2.05
CA LYS A 112 -12.33 -8.75 1.91
C LYS A 112 -13.64 -8.06 1.52
N TRP A 113 -13.96 -6.91 2.12
CA TRP A 113 -15.17 -6.16 1.78
C TRP A 113 -15.14 -5.67 0.34
N TRP A 114 -13.98 -5.22 -0.15
CA TRP A 114 -13.82 -4.90 -1.56
C TRP A 114 -14.03 -6.15 -2.41
N TYR A 115 -13.29 -7.21 -2.11
CA TYR A 115 -13.30 -8.47 -2.86
C TYR A 115 -14.68 -9.13 -2.96
N LYS A 116 -15.43 -9.20 -1.86
CA LYS A 116 -16.73 -9.88 -1.81
C LYS A 116 -17.92 -8.96 -2.12
N LYS A 117 -17.82 -7.66 -1.79
CA LYS A 117 -18.97 -6.75 -1.74
C LYS A 117 -18.75 -5.43 -2.50
N GLY A 118 -17.63 -5.27 -3.20
CA GLY A 118 -17.31 -4.06 -3.98
C GLY A 118 -17.08 -2.80 -3.14
N PHE A 119 -16.78 -2.95 -1.85
CA PHE A 119 -16.44 -1.82 -0.97
C PHE A 119 -15.34 -0.96 -1.58
N LEU A 120 -15.57 0.36 -1.64
CA LEU A 120 -14.63 1.32 -2.23
C LEU A 120 -14.18 0.93 -3.65
N SER A 121 -15.10 0.43 -4.47
CA SER A 121 -14.89 0.21 -5.91
C SER A 121 -15.51 1.34 -6.73
N SER A 122 -14.85 1.72 -7.83
CA SER A 122 -15.38 2.70 -8.78
C SER A 122 -16.60 2.18 -9.57
N THR A 123 -16.78 0.85 -9.65
CA THR A 123 -17.88 0.18 -10.37
C THR A 123 -18.93 -0.42 -9.42
N GLY A 124 -18.67 -0.38 -8.11
CA GLY A 124 -19.50 -1.06 -7.11
C GLY A 124 -19.28 -2.58 -7.02
N GLN A 125 -18.32 -3.14 -7.76
CA GLN A 125 -17.95 -4.55 -7.73
C GLN A 125 -16.43 -4.73 -7.64
N CYS A 126 -15.94 -5.88 -7.15
CA CYS A 126 -14.52 -6.22 -7.26
C CYS A 126 -14.20 -6.61 -8.70
N PHE A 127 -13.14 -6.03 -9.27
CA PHE A 127 -12.65 -6.37 -10.60
C PHE A 127 -11.16 -6.07 -10.72
N ASN A 128 -10.52 -6.54 -11.80
CA ASN A 128 -9.09 -6.38 -12.08
C ASN A 128 -8.11 -6.90 -11.01
N ILE A 129 -8.60 -7.67 -10.03
CA ILE A 129 -7.77 -8.26 -8.97
C ILE A 129 -6.72 -9.21 -9.55
N ASN A 130 -5.46 -9.01 -9.17
CA ASN A 130 -4.40 -9.94 -9.57
C ASN A 130 -4.50 -11.29 -8.82
N ASN A 131 -3.95 -12.35 -9.42
CA ASN A 131 -4.04 -13.71 -8.88
C ASN A 131 -3.46 -13.86 -7.47
N ALA A 132 -2.36 -13.17 -7.16
CA ALA A 132 -1.73 -13.27 -5.84
C ALA A 132 -2.60 -12.65 -4.74
N THR A 133 -3.18 -11.47 -5.01
CA THR A 133 -4.15 -10.82 -4.12
C THR A 133 -5.38 -11.69 -3.96
N HIS A 134 -5.92 -12.24 -5.05
CA HIS A 134 -7.09 -13.13 -5.02
C HIS A 134 -6.84 -14.34 -4.11
N GLN A 135 -5.74 -15.07 -4.34
CA GLN A 135 -5.39 -16.26 -3.55
C GLN A 135 -5.22 -15.93 -2.06
N ALA A 136 -4.57 -14.81 -1.73
CA ALA A 136 -4.39 -14.38 -0.35
C ALA A 136 -5.73 -14.02 0.33
N LEU A 137 -6.67 -13.38 -0.38
CA LEU A 137 -7.98 -13.04 0.18
C LEU A 137 -8.89 -14.26 0.33
N ASP A 138 -8.83 -15.22 -0.59
CA ASP A 138 -9.53 -16.51 -0.44
C ASP A 138 -9.01 -17.28 0.78
N GLU A 139 -7.69 -17.36 0.91
CA GLU A 139 -7.07 -18.02 2.07
C GLU A 139 -7.40 -17.29 3.38
N PHE A 140 -7.47 -15.96 3.38
CA PHE A 140 -7.91 -15.18 4.52
C PHE A 140 -9.36 -15.49 4.91
N CYS A 141 -10.28 -15.51 3.95
CA CYS A 141 -11.68 -15.87 4.19
C CYS A 141 -11.79 -17.29 4.78
N ARG A 142 -11.06 -18.26 4.19
CA ARG A 142 -11.03 -19.64 4.68
C ARG A 142 -10.48 -19.72 6.11
N ARG A 143 -9.45 -18.94 6.45
CA ARG A 143 -8.89 -18.89 7.82
C ARG A 143 -9.87 -18.24 8.79
N GLN A 144 -10.61 -17.20 8.40
CA GLN A 144 -11.61 -16.54 9.25
C GLN A 144 -12.68 -17.53 9.74
N GLU A 145 -13.01 -18.58 9.00
CA GLU A 145 -13.90 -19.65 9.48
C GLU A 145 -13.39 -20.35 10.76
N THR A 146 -12.07 -20.38 10.97
CA THR A 146 -11.48 -20.90 12.21
C THR A 146 -11.75 -19.95 13.38
N LEU A 147 -11.75 -18.63 13.14
CA LEU A 147 -12.09 -17.64 14.16
C LEU A 147 -13.58 -17.72 14.51
N LYS A 148 -14.46 -17.85 13.52
CA LYS A 148 -15.90 -18.02 13.75
C LYS A 148 -16.18 -19.22 14.65
N LYS A 149 -15.58 -20.37 14.35
CA LYS A 149 -15.70 -21.58 15.17
C LYS A 149 -15.14 -21.40 16.58
N ALA A 150 -13.97 -20.76 16.71
CA ALA A 150 -13.32 -20.57 18.00
C ALA A 150 -14.09 -19.61 18.94
N TYR A 151 -14.80 -18.64 18.37
CA TYR A 151 -15.54 -17.63 19.13
C TYR A 151 -17.08 -17.79 19.05
N HIS A 152 -17.58 -18.90 18.51
CA HIS A 152 -19.01 -19.19 18.35
C HIS A 152 -19.80 -18.09 17.60
N MET A 153 -19.20 -17.54 16.54
CA MET A 153 -19.81 -16.52 15.68
C MET A 153 -20.53 -17.15 14.49
N ASN A 154 -21.63 -16.53 14.07
CA ASN A 154 -22.51 -17.02 13.03
C ASN A 154 -22.48 -16.16 11.76
N THR A 155 -21.96 -14.92 11.82
CA THR A 155 -21.96 -14.00 10.67
C THR A 155 -20.55 -13.56 10.25
N ASP A 156 -20.44 -13.03 9.02
CA ASP A 156 -19.20 -12.41 8.52
C ASP A 156 -18.90 -11.11 9.27
N GLU A 157 -19.95 -10.37 9.65
CA GLU A 157 -19.86 -9.09 10.34
C GLU A 157 -19.27 -9.27 11.75
N GLU A 158 -19.70 -10.30 12.49
CA GLU A 158 -19.17 -10.60 13.83
C GLU A 158 -17.66 -10.91 13.81
N VAL A 159 -17.21 -11.70 12.84
CA VAL A 159 -15.79 -12.05 12.73
C VAL A 159 -14.97 -10.86 12.26
N ASP A 160 -15.51 -10.02 11.38
CA ASP A 160 -14.83 -8.83 10.85
C ASP A 160 -14.55 -7.76 11.91
N ASP A 161 -15.41 -7.67 12.93
CA ASP A 161 -15.28 -6.73 14.04
C ASP A 161 -14.35 -7.21 15.17
N LEU A 162 -13.76 -8.41 15.06
CA LEU A 162 -12.79 -8.90 16.04
C LEU A 162 -11.61 -7.94 16.22
N SER A 163 -11.23 -7.72 17.48
CA SER A 163 -9.99 -7.01 17.79
C SER A 163 -8.77 -7.84 17.40
N LEU A 164 -7.70 -7.16 16.99
CA LEU A 164 -6.43 -7.81 16.66
C LEU A 164 -5.86 -8.65 17.82
N GLU A 165 -6.13 -8.26 19.07
CA GLU A 165 -5.76 -9.03 20.26
C GLU A 165 -6.47 -10.39 20.29
N LYS A 166 -7.79 -10.43 20.08
CA LYS A 166 -8.56 -11.67 19.99
C LYS A 166 -8.09 -12.54 18.84
N VAL A 167 -7.78 -11.93 17.69
CA VAL A 167 -7.24 -12.68 16.54
C VAL A 167 -5.90 -13.32 16.89
N ARG A 168 -4.99 -12.59 17.56
CA ARG A 168 -3.67 -13.09 17.99
C ARG A 168 -3.74 -14.13 19.11
N ALA A 169 -4.78 -14.12 19.93
CA ALA A 169 -4.98 -15.13 20.97
C ALA A 169 -5.15 -16.55 20.38
N ILE A 170 -5.63 -16.64 19.14
CA ILE A 170 -5.71 -17.91 18.41
C ILE A 170 -4.33 -18.23 17.81
N LYS A 171 -3.50 -18.97 18.56
CA LYS A 171 -2.10 -19.28 18.20
C LYS A 171 -1.89 -19.82 16.77
N LYS A 172 -2.87 -20.54 16.22
CA LYS A 172 -2.78 -21.12 14.86
C LYS A 172 -3.23 -20.17 13.75
N PHE A 173 -3.79 -19.01 14.08
CA PHE A 173 -4.26 -18.05 13.09
C PHE A 173 -3.11 -17.18 12.60
N ASN A 174 -2.74 -17.36 11.33
CA ASN A 174 -1.72 -16.55 10.68
C ASN A 174 -2.36 -15.59 9.67
N LEU A 175 -2.04 -14.31 9.77
CA LEU A 175 -2.52 -13.25 8.86
C LEU A 175 -1.79 -13.23 7.52
N LYS A 176 -0.59 -13.80 7.45
CA LYS A 176 0.17 -13.91 6.19
C LYS A 176 -0.47 -14.97 5.30
N CYS A 177 -1.33 -14.54 4.40
CA CYS A 177 -2.11 -15.42 3.51
C CYS A 177 -1.48 -15.57 2.12
N GLY A 178 -0.46 -14.75 1.85
CA GLY A 178 0.33 -14.78 0.62
C GLY A 178 1.23 -16.00 0.43
N SER A 179 1.55 -16.27 -0.83
CA SER A 179 2.63 -17.20 -1.20
C SER A 179 4.01 -16.58 -0.95
N THR A 180 5.01 -17.43 -0.69
CA THR A 180 6.43 -17.05 -0.58
C THR A 180 7.14 -16.98 -1.94
N SER A 181 6.60 -17.64 -2.96
CA SER A 181 7.18 -17.71 -4.32
C SER A 181 6.78 -16.52 -5.20
N THR A 182 5.75 -15.77 -4.83
CA THR A 182 5.29 -14.60 -5.60
C THR A 182 6.21 -13.41 -5.36
N THR A 183 6.60 -12.74 -6.45
CA THR A 183 7.46 -11.55 -6.44
C THR A 183 6.87 -10.41 -7.27
N GLY A 184 5.54 -10.32 -7.30
CA GLY A 184 4.80 -9.37 -8.12
C GLY A 184 4.78 -7.97 -7.49
N SER A 185 4.86 -6.91 -8.30
CA SER A 185 4.85 -5.51 -7.84
C SER A 185 3.53 -4.99 -7.28
N GLY A 186 2.48 -5.81 -7.24
CA GLY A 186 1.12 -5.35 -6.88
C GLY A 186 1.03 -4.60 -5.55
N VAL A 187 1.78 -5.01 -4.52
CA VAL A 187 1.79 -4.35 -3.21
C VAL A 187 2.36 -2.94 -3.22
N LEU A 188 3.19 -2.57 -4.21
CA LEU A 188 3.69 -1.18 -4.36
C LEU A 188 2.64 -0.25 -4.94
N MET A 189 1.68 -0.76 -5.72
CA MET A 189 0.68 0.05 -6.42
C MET A 189 -0.32 0.75 -5.49
N TYR A 190 -0.49 0.25 -4.27
CA TYR A 190 -1.42 0.78 -3.28
C TYR A 190 -0.78 1.07 -1.90
N LEU A 191 0.55 1.17 -1.84
CA LEU A 191 1.29 1.28 -0.58
C LEU A 191 1.10 2.64 0.11
N ALA A 192 0.92 3.72 -0.66
CA ALA A 192 0.97 5.11 -0.19
C ALA A 192 0.29 5.40 1.15
N PRO A 193 -0.91 4.89 1.50
CA PRO A 193 -1.56 5.24 2.76
C PRO A 193 -0.70 5.01 4.01
N ILE A 194 0.18 4.00 4.03
CA ILE A 194 1.07 3.74 5.18
C ILE A 194 2.07 4.88 5.41
N PRO A 195 2.97 5.20 4.46
CA PRO A 195 3.90 6.32 4.65
C PRO A 195 3.19 7.68 4.74
N LEU A 196 2.01 7.85 4.15
CA LEU A 196 1.20 9.06 4.30
C LEU A 196 0.62 9.23 5.72
N PHE A 197 0.27 8.13 6.39
CA PHE A 197 -0.23 8.16 7.78
C PHE A 197 0.92 8.29 8.78
N TYR A 198 2.06 7.63 8.54
CA TYR A 198 3.18 7.60 9.50
C TYR A 198 4.33 8.55 9.14
N PHE A 199 4.11 9.61 8.35
CA PHE A 199 5.19 10.51 7.91
C PHE A 199 5.96 11.21 9.06
N ARG A 200 5.37 11.30 10.25
CA ARG A 200 6.03 11.80 11.48
C ARG A 200 6.83 10.75 12.22
N SER A 201 6.58 9.46 11.98
CA SER A 201 7.33 8.33 12.52
C SER A 201 7.90 7.46 11.38
N PRO A 202 9.04 7.85 10.78
CA PRO A 202 9.59 7.14 9.63
C PRO A 202 9.90 5.66 9.89
N LYS A 203 10.30 5.31 11.12
CA LYS A 203 10.50 3.91 11.54
C LYS A 203 9.22 3.08 11.40
N ASP A 204 8.11 3.61 11.90
CA ASP A 204 6.80 2.96 11.83
C ASP A 204 6.30 2.88 10.39
N ALA A 205 6.49 3.95 9.60
CA ALA A 205 6.15 3.95 8.17
C ALA A 205 6.88 2.84 7.41
N VAL A 206 8.20 2.72 7.58
CA VAL A 206 9.02 1.70 6.93
C VAL A 206 8.65 0.30 7.42
N ASN A 207 8.52 0.10 8.73
CA ASN A 207 8.16 -1.19 9.31
C ASN A 207 6.76 -1.66 8.85
N TYR A 208 5.74 -0.79 8.98
CA TYR A 208 4.38 -1.13 8.60
C TYR A 208 4.19 -1.29 7.09
N ALA A 209 5.00 -0.65 6.25
CA ALA A 209 4.99 -0.90 4.82
C ALA A 209 5.38 -2.35 4.49
N GLY A 210 6.46 -2.85 5.09
CA GLY A 210 6.85 -4.25 4.96
C GLY A 210 5.81 -5.21 5.56
N ARG A 211 5.26 -4.89 6.73
CA ARG A 211 4.24 -5.74 7.39
C ARG A 211 2.94 -5.81 6.59
N SER A 212 2.49 -4.71 6.02
CA SER A 212 1.34 -4.62 5.11
C SER A 212 1.53 -5.55 3.90
N ALA A 213 2.69 -5.47 3.24
CA ALA A 213 3.01 -6.31 2.08
C ALA A 213 3.06 -7.81 2.43
N SER A 214 3.54 -8.16 3.62
CA SER A 214 3.66 -9.56 4.07
C SER A 214 2.34 -10.32 4.19
N LEU A 215 1.21 -9.60 4.20
CA LEU A 215 -0.13 -10.20 4.20
C LEU A 215 -0.42 -10.93 2.87
N PHE A 216 0.14 -10.41 1.76
CA PHE A 216 -0.11 -10.88 0.39
C PHE A 216 1.07 -11.61 -0.24
N GLN A 217 2.29 -11.28 0.16
CA GLN A 217 3.50 -11.90 -0.38
C GLN A 217 4.57 -11.93 0.72
N ASP A 218 4.91 -13.12 1.24
CA ASP A 218 5.94 -13.26 2.27
C ASP A 218 7.30 -13.53 1.63
N ASN A 219 7.75 -12.58 0.82
CA ASN A 219 9.03 -12.62 0.10
C ASN A 219 9.89 -11.42 0.48
N ILE A 220 11.11 -11.64 0.96
CA ILE A 220 11.96 -10.57 1.50
C ILE A 220 12.23 -9.45 0.49
N LYS A 221 12.35 -9.76 -0.82
CA LYS A 221 12.54 -8.73 -1.87
C LYS A 221 11.36 -7.79 -1.94
N VAL A 222 10.14 -8.36 -1.82
CA VAL A 222 8.90 -7.61 -1.84
C VAL A 222 8.79 -6.73 -0.60
N LEU A 223 9.07 -7.28 0.58
CA LEU A 223 9.03 -6.53 1.83
C LEU A 223 10.01 -5.36 1.81
N ASP A 224 11.24 -5.60 1.34
CA ASP A 224 12.30 -4.60 1.31
C ASP A 224 12.08 -3.53 0.24
N ALA A 225 11.49 -3.89 -0.91
CA ALA A 225 11.02 -2.93 -1.89
C ALA A 225 9.98 -1.98 -1.28
N CYS A 226 8.97 -2.50 -0.56
CA CYS A 226 7.98 -1.69 0.12
C CYS A 226 8.59 -0.82 1.24
N ARG A 227 9.52 -1.37 2.03
CA ARG A 227 10.24 -0.62 3.07
C ARG A 227 11.01 0.56 2.49
N TYR A 228 11.80 0.31 1.44
CA TYR A 228 12.59 1.34 0.78
C TYR A 228 11.72 2.41 0.12
N TYR A 229 10.68 1.97 -0.61
CA TYR A 229 9.76 2.87 -1.28
C TYR A 229 8.95 3.74 -0.29
N ALA A 230 8.54 3.18 0.85
CA ALA A 230 7.91 3.94 1.93
C ALA A 230 8.85 5.01 2.52
N ALA A 231 10.14 4.70 2.69
CA ALA A 231 11.13 5.68 3.15
C ALA A 231 11.22 6.88 2.19
N LEU A 232 11.25 6.63 0.88
CA LEU A 232 11.26 7.68 -0.15
C LEU A 232 10.00 8.57 -0.08
N ILE A 233 8.81 7.98 0.07
CA ILE A 233 7.56 8.73 0.22
C ILE A 233 7.58 9.58 1.50
N VAL A 234 8.01 9.02 2.64
CA VAL A 234 8.11 9.75 3.91
C VAL A 234 9.06 10.94 3.78
N ALA A 235 10.26 10.73 3.23
CA ALA A 235 11.26 11.77 2.99
C ALA A 235 10.69 12.88 2.08
N ALA A 236 9.98 12.49 1.01
CA ALA A 236 9.31 13.43 0.12
C ALA A 236 8.23 14.27 0.85
N ILE A 237 7.37 13.65 1.67
CA ILE A 237 6.35 14.37 2.47
C ILE A 237 7.01 15.35 3.46
N ARG A 238 8.15 14.96 4.03
CA ARG A 238 8.95 15.78 4.96
C ARG A 238 9.73 16.89 4.26
N GLY A 239 9.65 16.97 2.93
CA GLY A 239 10.20 18.07 2.14
C GLY A 239 11.69 17.93 1.81
N GLU A 240 12.24 16.72 1.87
CA GLU A 240 13.58 16.44 1.37
C GLU A 240 13.68 16.76 -0.13
N LYS A 241 14.85 17.26 -0.53
CA LYS A 241 15.09 17.64 -1.92
C LYS A 241 15.26 16.39 -2.79
N LYS A 242 14.90 16.48 -4.07
CA LYS A 242 15.02 15.37 -5.01
C LYS A 242 16.43 14.81 -5.12
N GLU A 243 17.45 15.67 -5.06
CA GLU A 243 18.85 15.24 -5.11
C GLU A 243 19.20 14.34 -3.92
N ARG A 244 18.60 14.59 -2.73
CA ARG A 244 18.76 13.74 -1.55
C ARG A 244 17.98 12.44 -1.66
N LEU A 245 16.74 12.49 -2.16
CA LEU A 245 15.94 11.28 -2.41
C LEU A 245 16.62 10.32 -3.40
N LEU A 246 17.38 10.87 -4.35
CA LEU A 246 18.09 10.11 -5.38
C LEU A 246 19.57 9.89 -5.05
N ASP A 247 20.05 10.28 -3.87
CA ASP A 247 21.46 10.08 -3.49
C ASP A 247 21.75 8.59 -3.27
N ASN A 248 22.93 8.12 -3.68
CA ASN A 248 23.33 6.73 -3.50
C ASN A 248 23.49 6.35 -2.01
N HIS A 249 23.60 7.34 -1.12
CA HIS A 249 23.67 7.18 0.33
C HIS A 249 22.32 7.41 1.02
N PHE A 250 21.22 7.66 0.29
CA PHE A 250 19.91 7.90 0.90
C PHE A 250 19.54 6.80 1.92
N TYR A 251 19.79 5.54 1.58
CA TYR A 251 19.54 4.42 2.49
C TYR A 251 20.43 4.45 3.75
N GLU A 252 21.72 4.72 3.60
CA GLU A 252 22.65 4.77 4.74
C GLU A 252 22.36 5.96 5.67
N ASP A 253 22.10 7.14 5.09
CA ASP A 253 21.71 8.36 5.80
C ASP A 253 20.43 8.13 6.63
N HIS A 254 19.54 7.26 6.16
CA HIS A 254 18.27 6.92 6.79
C HIS A 254 18.24 5.52 7.43
N ARG A 255 19.39 4.87 7.66
CA ARG A 255 19.45 3.48 8.16
C ARG A 255 18.68 3.28 9.46
N SER A 256 18.61 4.31 10.30
CA SER A 256 17.85 4.30 11.56
C SER A 256 16.35 4.04 11.38
N TRP A 257 15.79 4.31 10.19
CA TRP A 257 14.38 4.04 9.87
C TRP A 257 14.10 2.56 9.60
N PHE A 258 15.15 1.78 9.33
CA PHE A 258 15.06 0.38 8.92
C PHE A 258 15.27 -0.61 10.08
N GLU A 259 15.28 -0.17 11.34
CA GLU A 259 15.44 -1.00 12.54
C GLU A 259 16.65 -1.96 12.49
N ALA A 260 17.77 -1.52 11.91
CA ALA A 260 18.97 -2.32 11.67
C ALA A 260 18.77 -3.58 10.79
N LYS A 261 17.61 -3.74 10.14
CA LYS A 261 17.37 -4.78 9.14
C LYS A 261 17.89 -4.29 7.80
N GLU A 262 18.90 -4.96 7.27
CA GLU A 262 19.46 -4.67 5.95
C GLU A 262 18.42 -4.86 4.84
N LEU A 263 18.60 -4.15 3.73
CA LEU A 263 17.82 -4.39 2.52
C LEU A 263 18.40 -5.59 1.75
N HIS A 264 17.52 -6.37 1.15
CA HIS A 264 17.89 -7.41 0.20
C HIS A 264 18.82 -6.82 -0.88
N PRO A 265 19.89 -7.54 -1.30
CA PRO A 265 20.92 -7.00 -2.19
C PRO A 265 20.39 -6.37 -3.49
N GLU A 266 19.34 -6.95 -4.10
CA GLU A 266 18.73 -6.37 -5.30
C GLU A 266 18.05 -5.02 -5.06
N ILE A 267 17.44 -4.81 -3.88
CA ILE A 267 16.84 -3.53 -3.51
C ILE A 267 17.93 -2.54 -3.09
N LEU A 268 19.00 -3.01 -2.45
CA LEU A 268 20.16 -2.18 -2.14
C LEU A 268 20.83 -1.64 -3.42
N ARG A 269 20.92 -2.45 -4.50
CA ARG A 269 21.39 -1.96 -5.82
C ARG A 269 20.54 -0.82 -6.35
N ILE A 270 19.21 -0.91 -6.21
CA ILE A 270 18.30 0.18 -6.56
C ILE A 270 18.59 1.40 -5.69
N ALA A 271 18.72 1.23 -4.37
CA ALA A 271 19.02 2.32 -3.44
C ALA A 271 20.36 3.01 -3.73
N GLN A 272 21.32 2.28 -4.31
CA GLN A 272 22.62 2.78 -4.76
C GLN A 272 22.59 3.37 -6.18
N GLY A 273 21.40 3.52 -6.79
CA GLY A 273 21.21 4.25 -8.03
C GLY A 273 21.29 3.41 -9.30
N SER A 274 21.00 2.10 -9.26
CA SER A 274 20.99 1.25 -10.47
C SER A 274 20.04 1.75 -11.58
N TYR A 275 19.04 2.56 -11.21
CA TYR A 275 18.10 3.23 -12.12
C TYR A 275 18.68 4.49 -12.80
N LYS A 276 19.89 4.97 -12.47
CA LYS A 276 20.50 6.18 -13.08
C LYS A 276 21.09 5.89 -14.46
N ARG A 277 20.23 5.49 -15.39
CA ARG A 277 20.60 5.07 -16.75
C ARG A 277 19.98 6.01 -17.80
N PRO A 278 20.73 6.97 -18.37
CA PRO A 278 20.14 8.07 -19.14
C PRO A 278 19.27 7.65 -20.33
N ARG A 279 19.54 6.51 -20.98
CA ARG A 279 18.79 6.05 -22.15
C ARG A 279 17.62 5.12 -21.80
N GLY A 280 17.35 4.91 -20.51
CA GLY A 280 16.19 4.17 -20.02
C GLY A 280 16.10 2.77 -20.58
N TYR A 281 15.13 2.54 -21.46
CA TYR A 281 14.89 1.23 -22.06
C TYR A 281 16.12 0.70 -22.81
N GLU A 282 16.88 1.54 -23.51
CA GLU A 282 18.09 1.11 -24.22
C GLU A 282 19.20 0.66 -23.25
N ASP A 283 19.23 1.20 -22.03
CA ASP A 283 20.18 0.83 -20.98
C ASP A 283 19.67 -0.33 -20.09
N GLY A 284 18.58 -0.98 -20.49
CA GLY A 284 18.06 -2.16 -19.79
C GLY A 284 17.05 -1.87 -18.67
N ILE A 285 16.53 -0.64 -18.53
CA ILE A 285 15.41 -0.37 -17.62
C ILE A 285 14.16 -1.05 -18.17
N ARG A 286 13.49 -1.84 -17.33
CA ARG A 286 12.29 -2.59 -17.70
C ARG A 286 11.23 -2.41 -16.64
N GLY A 287 10.03 -1.99 -17.02
CA GLY A 287 8.86 -2.08 -16.15
C GLY A 287 8.23 -3.45 -16.31
N LYS A 288 8.83 -4.52 -15.78
CA LYS A 288 8.20 -5.85 -15.79
C LYS A 288 7.35 -6.05 -14.55
N GLY A 289 6.46 -7.05 -14.52
CA GLY A 289 5.67 -7.41 -13.34
C GLY A 289 6.49 -7.89 -12.12
N TYR A 290 7.82 -7.99 -12.25
CA TYR A 290 8.75 -8.30 -11.16
C TYR A 290 9.05 -7.05 -10.33
N ILE A 291 8.93 -7.15 -9.00
CA ILE A 291 8.97 -6.00 -8.10
C ILE A 291 10.26 -5.15 -8.16
N VAL A 292 11.41 -5.79 -8.36
CA VAL A 292 12.71 -5.09 -8.46
C VAL A 292 12.73 -4.23 -9.73
N ASP A 293 12.40 -4.84 -10.86
CA ASP A 293 12.36 -4.18 -12.17
C ASP A 293 11.35 -3.02 -12.16
N THR A 294 10.15 -3.24 -11.63
CA THR A 294 9.12 -2.18 -11.56
C THR A 294 9.59 -1.00 -10.70
N LEU A 295 10.18 -1.26 -9.53
CA LEU A 295 10.67 -0.19 -8.65
C LEU A 295 11.83 0.56 -9.30
N GLU A 296 12.77 -0.14 -9.94
CA GLU A 296 13.87 0.47 -10.70
C GLU A 296 13.33 1.37 -11.82
N ALA A 297 12.34 0.90 -12.58
CA ALA A 297 11.69 1.69 -13.63
C ALA A 297 10.99 2.95 -13.09
N ALA A 298 10.23 2.85 -11.99
CA ALA A 298 9.55 4.00 -11.41
C ALA A 298 10.54 5.06 -10.89
N LEU A 299 11.67 4.63 -10.32
CA LEU A 299 12.72 5.55 -9.89
C LEU A 299 13.54 6.12 -11.04
N TRP A 300 13.71 5.37 -12.14
CA TRP A 300 14.25 5.92 -13.38
C TRP A 300 13.37 7.07 -13.89
N VAL A 301 12.06 6.86 -13.95
CA VAL A 301 11.12 7.92 -14.37
C VAL A 301 11.26 9.12 -13.45
N PHE A 302 11.20 8.91 -12.14
CA PHE A 302 11.35 10.01 -11.19
C PHE A 302 12.70 10.72 -11.33
N CYS A 303 13.78 10.01 -11.63
CA CYS A 303 15.11 10.58 -11.85
C CYS A 303 15.15 11.50 -13.09
N TYR A 304 14.45 11.13 -14.17
CA TYR A 304 14.54 11.78 -15.49
C TYR A 304 13.27 12.54 -15.93
N ASP A 305 12.28 12.70 -15.05
CA ASP A 305 11.00 13.40 -15.33
C ASP A 305 11.13 14.92 -15.63
N ASN A 306 12.35 15.45 -15.67
CA ASN A 306 12.66 16.87 -15.88
C ASN A 306 11.92 17.83 -14.93
N ASN A 307 11.73 17.41 -13.68
CA ASN A 307 11.03 18.18 -12.65
C ASN A 307 9.57 18.48 -12.99
N SER A 308 8.93 17.64 -13.81
CA SER A 308 7.53 17.77 -14.21
C SER A 308 6.79 16.47 -13.98
N PHE A 309 5.71 16.55 -13.18
CA PHE A 309 4.83 15.41 -12.91
C PHE A 309 4.32 14.81 -14.23
N GLU A 310 3.79 15.65 -15.11
CA GLU A 310 3.21 15.27 -16.41
C GLU A 310 4.24 14.64 -17.34
N LYS A 311 5.45 15.22 -17.40
CA LYS A 311 6.52 14.71 -18.25
C LYS A 311 6.96 13.32 -17.80
N GLY A 312 7.24 13.15 -16.51
CA GLY A 312 7.58 11.83 -15.98
C GLY A 312 6.47 10.83 -16.16
N PHE A 313 5.20 11.23 -15.97
CA PHE A 313 4.07 10.33 -16.23
C PHE A 313 4.07 9.83 -17.67
N SER A 314 4.32 10.73 -18.62
CA SER A 314 4.44 10.40 -20.04
C SER A 314 5.60 9.44 -20.31
N ASP A 315 6.73 9.62 -19.63
CA ASP A 315 7.91 8.77 -19.77
C ASP A 315 7.69 7.38 -19.13
N ALA A 316 6.95 7.30 -18.01
CA ALA A 316 6.50 6.03 -17.42
C ALA A 316 5.64 5.22 -18.40
N VAL A 317 4.72 5.88 -19.10
CA VAL A 317 3.85 5.23 -20.08
C VAL A 317 4.65 4.68 -21.27
N ARG A 318 5.71 5.39 -21.67
CA ARG A 318 6.57 5.05 -22.83
C ARG A 318 7.55 3.91 -22.57
N LEU A 319 7.90 3.61 -21.31
CA LEU A 319 8.83 2.54 -20.95
C LEU A 319 8.36 1.12 -21.37
N GLY A 320 7.06 0.92 -21.62
CA GLY A 320 6.50 -0.36 -22.10
C GLY A 320 6.38 -1.46 -21.04
N GLU A 321 5.89 -2.64 -21.47
CA GLU A 321 5.76 -3.94 -20.76
C GLU A 321 4.87 -4.02 -19.50
N ASN A 322 4.77 -2.97 -18.67
CA ASN A 322 3.87 -2.85 -17.50
C ASN A 322 3.74 -1.37 -17.10
N ASN A 323 3.27 -0.58 -18.06
CA ASN A 323 3.35 0.88 -18.01
C ASN A 323 2.37 1.51 -17.00
N ASP A 324 1.25 0.84 -16.71
CA ASP A 324 0.28 1.21 -15.68
C ASP A 324 0.90 1.14 -14.27
N THR A 325 1.52 0.01 -13.93
CA THR A 325 2.14 -0.24 -12.63
C THR A 325 3.27 0.76 -12.39
N THR A 326 4.12 1.00 -13.40
CA THR A 326 5.22 1.96 -13.32
C THR A 326 4.68 3.38 -13.11
N ALA A 327 3.64 3.78 -13.84
CA ALA A 327 3.01 5.09 -13.72
C ALA A 327 2.33 5.28 -12.35
N ILE A 328 1.73 4.24 -11.78
CA ILE A 328 1.13 4.28 -10.43
C ILE A 328 2.19 4.49 -9.35
N ILE A 329 3.31 3.75 -9.41
CA ILE A 329 4.41 3.87 -8.44
C ILE A 329 5.13 5.20 -8.62
N TYR A 330 5.34 5.65 -9.85
CA TYR A 330 5.85 7.00 -10.10
C TYR A 330 4.89 8.07 -9.54
N GLY A 331 3.59 7.97 -9.83
CA GLY A 331 2.58 8.95 -9.45
C GLY A 331 2.45 9.14 -7.94
N GLN A 332 2.55 8.07 -7.16
CA GLN A 332 2.62 8.12 -5.69
C GLN A 332 3.82 8.95 -5.18
N LEU A 333 5.04 8.66 -5.67
CA LEU A 333 6.27 9.34 -5.21
C LEU A 333 6.37 10.77 -5.76
N ALA A 334 6.15 10.95 -7.05
CA ALA A 334 6.14 12.26 -7.71
C ALA A 334 5.05 13.15 -7.12
N GLY A 335 3.88 12.60 -6.82
CA GLY A 335 2.81 13.30 -6.12
C GLY A 335 3.20 13.72 -4.69
N ALA A 336 3.87 12.84 -3.93
CA ALA A 336 4.43 13.19 -2.63
C ALA A 336 5.53 14.26 -2.71
N TYR A 337 6.28 14.31 -3.81
CA TYR A 337 7.38 15.25 -4.01
C TYR A 337 6.93 16.62 -4.56
N TYR A 338 6.20 16.64 -5.67
CA TYR A 338 5.74 17.85 -6.35
C TYR A 338 4.48 18.44 -5.71
N GLY A 339 3.66 17.60 -5.06
CA GLY A 339 2.40 17.98 -4.47
C GLY A 339 1.23 18.05 -5.47
N TYR A 340 0.01 18.04 -4.93
CA TYR A 340 -1.25 18.01 -5.68
C TYR A 340 -1.36 19.04 -6.81
N GLN A 341 -0.83 20.25 -6.60
CA GLN A 341 -0.95 21.37 -7.55
C GLN A 341 -0.17 21.15 -8.85
N GLN A 342 0.80 20.23 -8.85
CA GLN A 342 1.63 19.93 -10.02
C GLN A 342 1.01 18.82 -10.89
N ILE A 343 -0.10 18.22 -10.46
CA ILE A 343 -0.85 17.27 -11.28
C ILE A 343 -1.73 18.08 -12.24
N PRO A 344 -1.71 17.80 -13.56
CA PRO A 344 -2.54 18.51 -14.53
C PRO A 344 -4.02 18.56 -14.13
N GLU A 345 -4.58 19.76 -14.09
CA GLU A 345 -5.97 19.97 -13.68
C GLU A 345 -6.96 19.22 -14.59
N CYS A 346 -6.62 19.12 -15.88
CA CYS A 346 -7.43 18.37 -16.85
C CYS A 346 -7.53 16.87 -16.50
N TRP A 347 -6.53 16.29 -15.81
CA TRP A 347 -6.57 14.90 -15.33
C TRP A 347 -7.35 14.79 -14.02
N LEU A 348 -7.13 15.71 -13.09
CA LEU A 348 -7.83 15.75 -11.80
C LEU A 348 -9.35 15.86 -11.96
N ARG A 349 -9.82 16.70 -12.88
CA ARG A 349 -11.26 16.92 -13.15
C ARG A 349 -11.98 15.68 -13.67
N GLN A 350 -11.25 14.74 -14.26
CA GLN A 350 -11.83 13.54 -14.84
C GLN A 350 -11.90 12.37 -13.86
N LEU A 351 -11.26 12.45 -12.68
CA LEU A 351 -11.26 11.35 -11.72
C LEU A 351 -12.64 11.13 -11.09
N TYR A 352 -13.10 9.89 -11.19
CA TYR A 352 -14.27 9.41 -10.46
C TYR A 352 -14.05 9.49 -8.94
N ALA A 353 -15.06 9.95 -8.20
CA ALA A 353 -15.04 10.08 -6.75
C ALA A 353 -13.84 10.87 -6.18
N SER A 354 -13.36 11.89 -6.91
CA SER A 354 -12.27 12.76 -6.49
C SER A 354 -12.49 13.42 -5.11
N SER A 355 -13.73 13.77 -4.77
CA SER A 355 -14.08 14.28 -3.42
C SER A 355 -13.81 13.26 -2.31
N LEU A 356 -14.04 11.96 -2.56
CA LEU A 356 -13.71 10.92 -1.59
C LEU A 356 -12.20 10.82 -1.39
N ILE A 357 -11.43 10.77 -2.48
CA ILE A 357 -9.96 10.71 -2.43
C ILE A 357 -9.43 11.90 -1.63
N ALA A 358 -10.02 13.09 -1.83
CA ALA A 358 -9.69 14.27 -1.06
C ALA A 358 -9.99 14.12 0.44
N CYS A 359 -11.21 13.68 0.80
CA CYS A 359 -11.57 13.45 2.20
C CYS A 359 -10.62 12.44 2.88
N VAL A 360 -10.30 11.33 2.20
CA VAL A 360 -9.34 10.33 2.69
C VAL A 360 -7.96 10.95 2.90
N GLY A 361 -7.48 11.78 1.97
CA GLY A 361 -6.22 12.49 2.12
C GLY A 361 -6.18 13.44 3.30
N HIS A 362 -7.27 14.17 3.55
CA HIS A 362 -7.40 15.02 4.74
C HIS A 362 -7.37 14.20 6.03
N TRP A 363 -8.10 13.09 6.12
CA TRP A 363 -8.10 12.24 7.31
C TRP A 363 -6.76 11.55 7.56
N LEU A 364 -6.10 11.05 6.52
CA LEU A 364 -4.75 10.49 6.62
C LEU A 364 -3.76 11.54 7.13
N HIS A 365 -3.82 12.77 6.59
CA HIS A 365 -2.94 13.85 7.03
C HIS A 365 -3.23 14.27 8.47
N LEU A 366 -4.50 14.45 8.85
CA LEU A 366 -4.91 14.83 10.21
C LEU A 366 -4.42 13.82 11.25
N PHE A 367 -4.76 12.54 11.09
CA PHE A 367 -4.30 11.51 12.05
C PHE A 367 -2.81 11.23 11.93
N GLY A 368 -2.21 11.49 10.76
CA GLY A 368 -0.77 11.44 10.58
C GLY A 368 -0.01 12.53 11.33
N GLN A 369 -0.63 13.71 11.51
CA GLN A 369 -0.06 14.79 12.34
C GLN A 369 -0.01 14.43 13.83
N GLU A 370 -0.95 13.58 14.28
CA GLU A 370 -1.05 13.09 15.66
C GLU A 370 -0.06 11.96 15.96
N GLN A 371 0.49 11.31 14.93
CA GLN A 371 1.49 10.25 15.13
C GLN A 371 2.75 10.82 15.76
N SER A 372 3.10 10.26 16.93
CA SER A 372 4.37 10.53 17.59
C SER A 372 5.38 9.46 17.20
N PRO A 373 6.69 9.80 17.10
CA PRO A 373 7.71 8.78 16.98
C PRO A 373 7.57 7.78 18.13
N THR A 374 7.51 6.49 17.84
CA THR A 374 7.57 5.47 18.89
C THR A 374 8.94 5.60 19.56
N GLU A 375 8.99 6.18 20.77
CA GLU A 375 10.17 6.08 21.63
C GLU A 375 10.36 4.59 21.92
N GLN A 376 11.45 4.02 21.43
CA GLN A 376 11.84 2.71 21.93
C GLN A 376 12.24 2.90 23.39
N GLU A 377 11.60 2.16 24.29
CA GLU A 377 12.25 1.75 25.53
C GLU A 377 13.65 1.28 25.14
N SER A 378 14.65 2.03 25.57
CA SER A 378 16.04 1.60 25.46
C SER A 378 16.10 0.19 26.05
N PRO A 379 16.74 -0.80 25.39
CA PRO A 379 16.94 -2.08 26.03
C PRO A 379 17.67 -1.79 27.34
N LYS A 380 16.98 -1.97 28.48
CA LYS A 380 17.62 -1.91 29.79
C LYS A 380 18.69 -2.97 29.73
N LEU A 381 19.93 -2.55 29.51
CA LEU A 381 21.12 -3.37 29.65
C LEU A 381 21.01 -4.00 31.03
N ARG A 382 20.63 -5.28 31.08
CA ARG A 382 20.77 -6.03 32.33
C ARG A 382 22.27 -6.04 32.59
N PRO A 383 22.72 -5.63 33.79
CA PRO A 383 24.12 -5.73 34.15
C PRO A 383 24.58 -7.15 33.86
N ILE A 384 25.61 -7.28 33.02
CA ILE A 384 26.31 -8.55 32.83
C ILE A 384 26.79 -8.94 34.23
N LYS A 385 26.19 -9.97 34.82
CA LYS A 385 26.73 -10.58 36.04
C LYS A 385 28.15 -11.04 35.68
N SER A 386 29.14 -10.48 36.36
CA SER A 386 30.51 -10.90 36.25
C SER A 386 30.60 -12.41 36.44
N ILE A 387 31.18 -13.09 35.45
CA ILE A 387 31.55 -14.49 35.57
C ILE A 387 32.72 -14.53 36.56
N PRO A 388 32.62 -15.26 37.69
CA PRO A 388 33.76 -15.36 38.61
C PRO A 388 34.88 -16.14 37.92
N ALA A 389 36.07 -15.55 37.92
CA ALA A 389 37.28 -16.20 37.41
C ALA A 389 37.55 -17.48 38.21
N LYS A 390 37.43 -18.64 37.57
CA LYS A 390 37.95 -19.89 38.13
C LYS A 390 39.47 -19.89 37.97
N ASN A 391 40.16 -19.69 39.08
CA ASN A 391 41.58 -20.00 39.25
C ASN A 391 41.78 -21.51 39.04
N HIS A 392 42.31 -21.91 37.89
CA HIS A 392 42.95 -23.21 37.76
C HIS A 392 44.45 -23.04 37.98
N GLN A 393 44.90 -23.40 39.18
CA GLN A 393 46.30 -23.68 39.49
C GLN A 393 46.81 -24.77 38.52
N ARG A 394 47.82 -24.43 37.72
CA ARG A 394 48.63 -25.40 36.97
C ARG A 394 49.72 -25.92 37.90
N ASN A 395 49.70 -27.22 38.21
CA ASN A 395 50.87 -27.92 38.71
C ASN A 395 51.73 -28.38 37.54
N HIS A 396 53.04 -28.14 37.69
CA HIS A 396 54.10 -28.41 36.75
C HIS A 396 54.28 -29.91 36.45
N GLN A 397 54.51 -30.24 35.18
CA GLN A 397 55.55 -31.20 34.80
C GLN A 397 56.18 -30.78 33.46
N LYS A 398 57.50 -30.57 33.50
CA LYS A 398 58.40 -30.29 32.38
C LYS A 398 58.45 -31.48 31.43
N VAL A 399 58.58 -31.26 30.12
CA VAL A 399 59.71 -31.71 29.28
C VAL A 399 59.82 -30.82 28.03
N ASN A 400 60.95 -30.12 27.96
CA ASN A 400 61.83 -29.72 26.84
C ASN A 400 61.40 -29.93 25.36
N ASP A 401 61.54 -28.87 24.56
CA ASP A 401 62.61 -28.69 23.53
C ASP A 401 62.16 -27.99 22.21
N ILE A 402 62.90 -26.91 21.90
CA ILE A 402 63.49 -26.52 20.61
C ILE A 402 62.60 -25.87 19.50
N THR A 403 62.70 -24.53 19.49
CA THR A 403 62.85 -23.53 18.39
C THR A 403 61.91 -23.41 17.17
N PRO A 404 61.79 -22.18 16.62
CA PRO A 404 60.71 -21.75 15.72
C PRO A 404 61.16 -21.59 14.26
N VAL A 405 60.27 -21.81 13.29
CA VAL A 405 60.46 -21.30 11.92
C VAL A 405 59.13 -20.84 11.29
N SER A 406 59.32 -19.79 10.50
CA SER A 406 58.50 -18.84 9.79
C SER A 406 57.62 -19.32 8.62
N ASN A 407 56.74 -18.40 8.25
CA ASN A 407 56.30 -18.00 6.90
C ASN A 407 55.27 -18.82 6.10
N GLU A 408 54.26 -18.05 5.68
CA GLU A 408 53.72 -17.93 4.33
C GLU A 408 52.58 -18.85 3.82
N THR A 409 51.51 -18.11 3.43
CA THR A 409 50.70 -18.18 2.21
C THR A 409 49.81 -19.40 1.86
N GLN A 410 48.53 -19.02 1.68
CA GLN A 410 47.59 -19.38 0.61
C GLN A 410 46.92 -20.77 0.55
N SER A 411 45.61 -20.66 0.28
CA SER A 411 44.81 -21.47 -0.66
C SER A 411 43.90 -22.60 -0.10
N THR A 412 42.61 -22.33 -0.33
CA THR A 412 41.55 -23.21 -0.87
C THR A 412 40.82 -24.27 -0.04
N SER A 413 39.50 -24.09 -0.06
CA SER A 413 38.43 -25.11 -0.15
C SER A 413 38.10 -25.96 1.09
N LYS A 414 36.86 -25.86 1.55
CA LYS A 414 35.84 -26.92 1.39
C LYS A 414 34.50 -26.49 2.00
N LEU A 415 33.48 -26.47 1.13
CA LEU A 415 32.08 -26.64 1.50
C LEU A 415 31.91 -27.98 2.23
N SER A 416 31.08 -28.00 3.27
CA SER A 416 30.37 -29.22 3.67
C SER A 416 28.93 -28.88 4.01
N ASN A 417 28.05 -29.62 3.32
CA ASN A 417 26.60 -29.64 3.43
C ASN A 417 26.18 -30.25 4.78
N TYR A 418 25.13 -29.70 5.38
CA TYR A 418 24.28 -30.47 6.29
C TYR A 418 22.83 -30.38 5.81
N GLN A 419 22.38 -31.52 5.27
CA GLN A 419 21.03 -31.80 4.82
C GLN A 419 20.37 -32.62 5.94
N LEU A 420 19.26 -32.15 6.49
CA LEU A 420 18.46 -32.89 7.46
C LEU A 420 17.13 -33.30 6.79
N GLN A 421 17.06 -34.58 6.42
CA GLN A 421 15.85 -35.30 6.05
C GLN A 421 14.95 -35.48 7.28
N ILE A 422 13.64 -35.24 7.10
CA ILE A 422 12.61 -35.82 7.96
C ILE A 422 11.49 -36.33 7.04
N ASP A 423 11.39 -37.66 6.93
CA ASP A 423 10.29 -38.42 6.33
C ASP A 423 9.17 -38.64 7.34
N ILE A 424 7.90 -38.37 7.03
CA ILE A 424 6.73 -39.16 7.50
C ILE A 424 5.51 -38.96 6.54
N PRO A 425 4.46 -39.81 6.51
CA PRO A 425 4.18 -40.73 5.41
C PRO A 425 2.86 -40.45 4.67
N TYR A 426 2.76 -41.01 3.46
CA TYR A 426 1.55 -41.04 2.63
C TYR A 426 0.53 -42.06 3.14
N THR A 427 -0.74 -41.66 3.26
CA THR A 427 -1.90 -42.56 3.21
C THR A 427 -2.93 -42.04 2.23
N ARG A 428 -3.30 -42.89 1.25
CA ARG A 428 -4.24 -42.66 0.16
C ARG A 428 -5.62 -43.28 0.47
N THR A 429 -6.63 -42.78 -0.28
CA THR A 429 -7.93 -43.37 -0.70
C THR A 429 -9.20 -42.75 -0.08
N PRO A 430 -10.39 -42.83 -0.76
CA PRO A 430 -10.66 -42.59 -2.18
C PRO A 430 -11.95 -41.73 -2.44
N HIS A 431 -12.24 -41.53 -3.73
CA HIS A 431 -13.36 -40.83 -4.37
C HIS A 431 -14.78 -41.03 -3.80
N ALA A 432 -15.62 -39.98 -3.92
CA ALA A 432 -17.07 -40.08 -4.10
C ALA A 432 -17.60 -38.90 -4.94
N GLU A 433 -18.42 -39.21 -5.94
CA GLU A 433 -19.10 -38.31 -6.89
C GLU A 433 -20.51 -37.88 -6.38
N ILE A 434 -20.88 -36.60 -6.60
CA ILE A 434 -22.12 -36.01 -7.20
C ILE A 434 -23.50 -36.45 -6.59
N PRO A 435 -24.50 -35.57 -6.29
CA PRO A 435 -25.14 -34.68 -7.30
C PRO A 435 -25.72 -33.31 -6.93
N ASN A 436 -25.94 -32.57 -8.02
CA ASN A 436 -26.77 -31.38 -8.23
C ASN A 436 -28.12 -31.38 -7.49
N ASN A 437 -28.56 -30.19 -7.06
CA ASN A 437 -29.96 -29.80 -7.25
C ASN A 437 -30.16 -28.27 -7.25
N HIS A 438 -30.91 -27.81 -8.25
CA HIS A 438 -31.53 -26.50 -8.34
C HIS A 438 -32.63 -26.33 -7.28
N HIS A 439 -32.79 -25.12 -6.73
CA HIS A 439 -34.06 -24.38 -6.79
C HIS A 439 -33.93 -22.97 -6.20
N ALA A 440 -34.46 -22.01 -6.94
CA ALA A 440 -34.69 -20.63 -6.53
C ALA A 440 -35.84 -20.55 -5.51
N THR A 441 -35.80 -19.56 -4.62
CA THR A 441 -37.00 -18.87 -4.12
C THR A 441 -36.65 -17.49 -3.57
N THR A 442 -37.44 -16.53 -4.02
CA THR A 442 -37.49 -15.10 -3.71
C THR A 442 -38.23 -14.79 -2.40
N THR A 443 -38.10 -13.53 -1.95
CA THR A 443 -38.83 -12.81 -0.86
C THR A 443 -38.27 -13.06 0.55
N ASN A 444 -38.01 -12.08 1.43
CA ASN A 444 -38.75 -10.85 1.71
C ASN A 444 -37.88 -9.85 2.51
N ASN A 445 -38.09 -8.56 2.27
CA ASN A 445 -37.57 -7.44 3.05
C ASN A 445 -38.19 -7.43 4.45
N ASN A 446 -37.37 -7.36 5.50
CA ASN A 446 -37.78 -6.81 6.79
C ASN A 446 -36.62 -6.02 7.40
N GLN A 447 -36.78 -4.69 7.41
CA GLN A 447 -35.95 -3.75 8.15
C GLN A 447 -36.14 -3.99 9.65
N PHE A 448 -35.10 -4.45 10.34
CA PHE A 448 -35.02 -4.41 11.79
C PHE A 448 -34.01 -3.34 12.20
N ARG A 449 -34.53 -2.25 12.78
CA ARG A 449 -33.76 -1.26 13.56
C ARG A 449 -33.41 -1.89 14.91
N TYR A 450 -32.14 -1.79 15.32
CA TYR A 450 -31.73 -2.03 16.70
C TYR A 450 -31.12 -0.76 17.33
N PRO A 451 -31.26 -0.59 18.65
CA PRO A 451 -30.92 0.63 19.38
C PRO A 451 -29.48 0.59 19.91
N PHE A 452 -28.79 1.74 19.90
CA PHE A 452 -27.58 1.96 20.70
C PHE A 452 -27.70 3.28 21.49
N PRO A 453 -26.95 3.44 22.60
CA PRO A 453 -27.19 4.47 23.61
C PRO A 453 -26.85 5.90 23.13
N ASP A 454 -27.78 6.82 23.36
CA ASP A 454 -27.80 8.22 22.92
C ASP A 454 -26.83 9.18 23.65
N SER A 455 -25.57 8.81 23.84
CA SER A 455 -24.58 9.76 24.35
C SER A 455 -23.27 9.66 23.57
N ILE A 456 -23.02 10.68 22.72
CA ILE A 456 -21.82 10.98 21.90
C ILE A 456 -22.03 10.90 20.36
N LEU A 457 -23.26 10.74 19.84
CA LEU A 457 -23.53 10.85 18.38
C LEU A 457 -24.56 11.93 17.97
N ASN A 458 -25.03 12.75 18.90
CA ASN A 458 -25.98 13.82 18.59
C ASN A 458 -25.30 15.19 18.49
N THR A 459 -24.62 15.42 17.38
CA THR A 459 -24.67 16.68 16.61
C THR A 459 -23.96 16.43 15.27
N ASP A 460 -24.68 16.67 14.18
CA ASP A 460 -24.20 16.84 12.78
C ASP A 460 -24.32 15.68 11.77
N PHE A 461 -24.51 14.41 12.15
CA PHE A 461 -24.66 13.35 11.13
C PHE A 461 -26.06 13.26 10.48
N ASN A 462 -27.12 13.70 11.18
CA ASN A 462 -28.51 13.50 10.74
C ASN A 462 -29.09 14.59 9.81
N ARG A 463 -28.32 15.59 9.35
CA ARG A 463 -28.83 16.63 8.42
C ARG A 463 -28.54 16.37 6.94
N TYR A 464 -27.81 15.31 6.58
CA TYR A 464 -27.48 14.98 5.19
C TYR A 464 -28.21 13.73 4.70
N GLN A 465 -29.54 13.78 4.65
CA GLN A 465 -30.32 12.86 3.82
C GLN A 465 -30.12 13.24 2.34
N TYR A 466 -29.15 12.62 1.66
CA TYR A 466 -29.08 12.67 0.20
C TYR A 466 -30.10 11.68 -0.37
N MET A 467 -31.14 12.20 -1.04
CA MET A 467 -32.21 11.41 -1.65
C MET A 467 -31.65 10.36 -2.64
N GLU A 468 -32.07 9.13 -2.46
CA GLU A 468 -31.99 8.06 -3.47
C GLU A 468 -32.96 8.38 -4.62
N ARG A 469 -32.51 8.31 -5.87
CA ARG A 469 -33.40 8.08 -7.01
C ARG A 469 -32.79 7.09 -8.00
N PRO A 470 -33.59 6.16 -8.56
CA PRO A 470 -33.12 5.20 -9.55
C PRO A 470 -32.77 5.90 -10.87
N LEU A 471 -31.88 5.27 -11.63
CA LEU A 471 -31.53 5.65 -13.00
C LEU A 471 -32.75 5.53 -13.91
N ASP A 472 -33.34 6.66 -14.31
CA ASP A 472 -34.19 6.72 -15.49
C ASP A 472 -33.36 7.21 -16.68
N HIS A 473 -33.36 6.40 -17.74
CA HIS A 473 -32.76 6.73 -19.02
C HIS A 473 -33.55 7.85 -19.68
N ASN A 474 -33.13 9.09 -19.50
CA ASN A 474 -33.29 10.12 -20.52
C ASN A 474 -32.27 11.25 -20.34
N TYR A 475 -31.50 11.46 -21.41
CA TYR A 475 -30.52 12.52 -21.57
C TYR A 475 -31.21 13.88 -21.42
N ASN A 476 -30.77 14.69 -20.45
CA ASN A 476 -30.74 16.16 -20.54
C ASN A 476 -29.90 16.78 -19.40
N GLY A 477 -28.68 17.20 -19.74
CA GLY A 477 -28.11 18.49 -19.33
C GLY A 477 -27.92 18.83 -17.84
N SER A 478 -27.78 17.88 -16.92
CA SER A 478 -27.38 18.17 -15.53
C SER A 478 -26.22 17.28 -15.08
N SER A 479 -25.19 17.89 -14.51
CA SER A 479 -23.93 17.24 -14.11
C SER A 479 -24.15 16.34 -12.89
N TYR A 480 -24.35 15.05 -13.13
CA TYR A 480 -24.44 14.02 -12.10
C TYR A 480 -23.05 13.67 -11.55
N TYR A 481 -22.81 13.89 -10.25
CA TYR A 481 -21.63 13.37 -9.56
C TYR A 481 -21.91 11.95 -9.07
N PRO A 482 -21.07 10.97 -9.39
CA PRO A 482 -21.35 9.60 -9.01
C PRO A 482 -20.98 9.35 -7.55
N THR A 483 -21.96 8.92 -6.76
CA THR A 483 -21.76 8.27 -5.46
C THR A 483 -21.14 6.89 -5.64
N ILE A 484 -20.17 6.54 -4.79
CA ILE A 484 -19.66 5.17 -4.70
C ILE A 484 -20.81 4.26 -4.28
N TYR A 485 -21.07 3.24 -5.08
CA TYR A 485 -21.95 2.13 -4.71
C TYR A 485 -21.25 1.33 -3.60
N SER A 486 -21.64 1.55 -2.34
CA SER A 486 -21.17 0.70 -1.25
C SER A 486 -22.19 0.59 -0.11
N PRO A 487 -22.58 -0.64 0.29
CA PRO A 487 -23.43 -0.86 1.46
C PRO A 487 -22.77 -0.42 2.79
N TYR A 488 -21.47 -0.10 2.79
CA TYR A 488 -20.70 0.32 3.96
C TYR A 488 -20.42 1.83 4.00
N ARG A 489 -21.16 2.64 3.24
CA ARG A 489 -20.96 4.09 3.18
C ARG A 489 -21.00 4.79 4.55
N HIS A 490 -21.71 4.22 5.53
CA HIS A 490 -21.81 4.72 6.90
C HIS A 490 -20.53 4.55 7.75
N TYR A 491 -19.55 3.76 7.29
CA TYR A 491 -18.25 3.60 7.96
C TYR A 491 -17.22 4.66 7.56
N LEU A 492 -17.48 5.41 6.48
CA LEU A 492 -16.69 6.56 6.00
C LEU A 492 -17.30 7.85 6.54
#